data_AF-A0A1H5XSN2-F1
#
_entry.id   AF-A0A1H5XSN2-F1
#
_cell.length_a   1.000
_cell.length_b   1.000
_cell.length_c   1.000
_cell.angle_alpha   90.00
_cell.angle_beta   90.00
_cell.angle_gamma   90.00
#
_symmetry.space_group_name_H-M   'P 1'
#
loop_
_entity.id
_entity.type
_entity.pdbx_description
1 polymer ?
#
loop_
_entity_poly.entity_id
_entity_poly.type
_entity_poly.pdbx_seq_one_letter_code
_entity_poly.pdbx_strand_id
1 'polypeptide(L)'
;MQPIVQISLDLTTIAEALETAALALRAGVDWLEAGTPLILAEGLHGVRKGIAAAGHRMPSPLDQLREVVKAVNIPVQAVGGLSLEQAIKCPEYGAPLVVLGAPLTIDADSFKTADGNLEESLRMICAAIHAQKTVFPPKS
;
A
#
# COMPACT_ATOMS: atom_id res chain seq x y z
N MET A 1 0.03 -0.17 27.14
CA MET A 1 -0.38 0.13 25.75
C MET A 1 -1.89 0.00 25.69
N GLN A 2 -2.60 0.95 25.10
CA GLN A 2 -4.03 0.77 24.80
C GLN A 2 -4.17 -0.13 23.57
N PRO A 3 -5.22 -0.95 23.46
CA PRO A 3 -5.52 -1.69 22.23
C PRO A 3 -5.70 -0.75 21.04
N ILE A 4 -5.29 -1.18 19.84
CA ILE A 4 -5.41 -0.45 18.58
C ILE A 4 -6.54 -1.06 17.76
N VAL A 5 -7.42 -0.24 17.21
CA VAL A 5 -8.45 -0.65 16.24
C VAL A 5 -8.00 -0.28 14.83
N GLN A 6 -7.89 -1.29 13.97
CA GLN A 6 -7.63 -1.12 12.54
C GLN A 6 -8.84 -1.61 11.74
N ILE A 7 -9.15 -0.92 10.65
CA ILE A 7 -10.07 -1.44 9.62
C ILE A 7 -9.37 -1.54 8.26
N SER A 8 -9.83 -2.47 7.44
CA SER A 8 -9.43 -2.59 6.04
C SER A 8 -10.40 -1.87 5.12
N LEU A 9 -9.85 -1.12 4.17
CA LEU A 9 -10.55 -0.52 3.04
C LEU A 9 -10.53 -1.51 1.86
N ASP A 10 -11.22 -2.64 2.01
CA ASP A 10 -11.37 -3.67 0.98
C ASP A 10 -12.47 -3.29 -0.03
N LEU A 11 -12.26 -2.16 -0.69
CA LEU A 11 -13.21 -1.54 -1.61
C LEU A 11 -12.59 -1.44 -2.99
N THR A 12 -13.39 -1.44 -4.04
CA THR A 12 -12.88 -1.41 -5.43
C THR A 12 -12.87 0.00 -6.02
N THR A 13 -13.31 1.01 -5.27
CA THR A 13 -13.32 2.39 -5.74
C THR A 13 -12.73 3.34 -4.70
N ILE A 14 -12.03 4.37 -5.18
CA ILE A 14 -11.48 5.41 -4.31
C ILE A 14 -12.60 6.21 -3.61
N ALA A 15 -13.74 6.42 -4.26
CA ALA A 15 -14.86 7.15 -3.67
C ALA A 15 -15.40 6.46 -2.40
N GLU A 16 -15.69 5.16 -2.48
CA GLU A 16 -16.14 4.38 -1.33
C GLU A 16 -15.07 4.29 -0.24
N ALA A 17 -13.79 4.20 -0.64
CA ALA A 17 -12.67 4.17 0.29
C ALA A 17 -12.57 5.47 1.09
N LEU A 18 -12.75 6.63 0.45
CA LEU A 18 -12.76 7.93 1.11
C LEU A 18 -13.96 8.10 2.04
N GLU A 19 -15.15 7.67 1.63
CA GLU A 19 -16.35 7.70 2.48
C GLU A 19 -16.18 6.83 3.72
N THR A 20 -15.66 5.62 3.55
CA THR A 20 -15.38 4.68 4.64
C THR A 20 -14.29 5.21 5.57
N ALA A 21 -13.23 5.79 5.03
CA ALA A 21 -12.17 6.41 5.82
C ALA A 21 -12.71 7.56 6.69
N ALA A 22 -13.61 8.39 6.15
CA ALA A 22 -14.24 9.46 6.91
C ALA A 22 -15.13 8.92 8.05
N LEU A 23 -15.84 7.82 7.83
CA LEU A 23 -16.61 7.13 8.88
C LEU A 23 -15.69 6.57 9.97
N ALA A 24 -14.59 5.95 9.58
CA ALA A 24 -13.60 5.37 10.48
C ALA A 24 -12.99 6.42 11.42
N LEU A 25 -12.62 7.58 10.88
CA LEU A 25 -12.12 8.71 11.66
C LEU A 25 -13.13 9.15 12.73
N ARG A 26 -14.41 9.29 12.38
CA ARG A 26 -15.47 9.66 13.33
C ARG A 26 -15.71 8.59 14.40
N ALA A 27 -15.49 7.32 14.07
CA ALA A 27 -15.63 6.20 14.98
C ALA A 27 -14.45 6.04 15.95
N GLY A 28 -13.35 6.78 15.75
CA GLY A 28 -12.14 6.64 16.56
C GLY A 28 -11.26 5.45 16.17
N VAL A 29 -11.30 5.04 14.89
CA VAL A 29 -10.35 4.06 14.36
C VAL A 29 -8.93 4.63 14.40
N ASP A 30 -7.97 3.81 14.82
CA ASP A 30 -6.58 4.22 15.02
C ASP A 30 -5.72 4.05 13.77
N TRP A 31 -6.11 3.14 12.86
CA TRP A 31 -5.30 2.75 11.70
C TRP A 31 -6.16 2.31 10.51
N LEU A 32 -5.74 2.66 9.29
CA LEU A 32 -6.38 2.18 8.05
C LEU A 32 -5.46 1.27 7.25
N GLU A 33 -6.02 0.21 6.67
CA GLU A 33 -5.37 -0.62 5.67
C GLU A 33 -5.98 -0.38 4.29
N ALA A 34 -5.16 -0.01 3.30
CA ALA A 34 -5.54 -0.05 1.90
C ALA A 34 -5.31 -1.48 1.38
N GLY A 35 -6.40 -2.23 1.28
CA GLY A 35 -6.38 -3.65 0.92
C GLY A 35 -6.24 -3.91 -0.57
N THR A 36 -6.07 -5.20 -0.92
CA THR A 36 -5.80 -5.66 -2.30
C THR A 36 -6.86 -5.21 -3.31
N PRO A 37 -8.18 -5.26 -3.01
CA PRO A 37 -9.18 -4.77 -3.94
C PRO A 37 -8.95 -3.31 -4.32
N LEU A 38 -8.60 -2.44 -3.36
CA LEU A 38 -8.36 -1.02 -3.62
C LEU A 38 -7.05 -0.83 -4.38
N ILE A 39 -5.96 -1.43 -3.90
CA ILE A 39 -4.63 -1.32 -4.51
C ILE A 39 -4.64 -1.82 -5.96
N LEU A 40 -5.35 -2.90 -6.26
CA LEU A 40 -5.43 -3.47 -7.61
C LEU A 40 -6.57 -2.92 -8.46
N ALA A 41 -7.56 -2.22 -7.88
CA ALA A 41 -8.71 -1.69 -8.62
C ALA A 41 -8.35 -0.61 -9.64
N GLU A 42 -7.10 -0.14 -9.68
CA GLU A 42 -6.55 0.56 -10.83
C GLU A 42 -6.58 -0.34 -12.10
N GLY A 43 -7.70 -0.30 -12.82
CA GLY A 43 -7.78 -0.71 -14.22
C GLY A 43 -8.72 -1.89 -14.50
N LEU A 44 -9.91 -1.58 -15.01
CA LEU A 44 -10.30 -2.25 -16.24
C LEU A 44 -9.10 -2.12 -17.20
N HIS A 45 -8.45 -3.25 -17.51
CA HIS A 45 -7.24 -3.34 -18.35
C HIS A 45 -7.34 -2.55 -19.68
N GLY A 46 -8.54 -2.17 -20.12
CA GLY A 46 -8.81 -1.35 -21.30
C GLY A 46 -8.44 0.14 -21.19
N VAL A 47 -8.62 0.79 -20.03
CA VAL A 47 -8.37 2.25 -19.90
C VAL A 47 -6.88 2.56 -19.92
N ARG A 48 -6.06 1.68 -19.35
CA ARG A 48 -4.59 1.77 -19.31
C ARG A 48 -3.96 1.81 -20.70
N LYS A 49 -4.49 1.04 -21.66
CA LYS A 49 -4.05 1.09 -23.06
C LYS A 49 -4.40 2.42 -23.72
N GLY A 50 -5.56 3.00 -23.40
CA GLY A 50 -5.99 4.31 -23.91
C GLY A 50 -5.14 5.47 -23.39
N ILE A 51 -4.84 5.51 -22.10
CA ILE A 51 -4.01 6.55 -21.47
C ILE A 51 -2.57 6.50 -22.00
N ALA A 52 -1.99 5.30 -22.14
CA ALA A 52 -0.65 5.14 -22.72
C ALA A 52 -0.60 5.55 -24.19
N ALA A 53 -1.62 5.18 -24.99
CA ALA A 53 -1.73 5.61 -26.38
C ALA A 53 -1.92 7.13 -26.55
N ALA A 54 -2.48 7.79 -25.53
CA ALA A 54 -2.63 9.25 -25.47
C ALA A 54 -1.38 9.99 -24.93
N GLY A 55 -0.28 9.27 -24.61
CA GLY A 55 0.96 9.88 -24.10
C GLY A 55 0.90 10.35 -22.65
N HIS A 56 -0.14 9.98 -21.91
CA HIS A 56 -0.27 10.31 -20.50
C HIS A 56 0.44 9.28 -19.61
N ARG A 57 0.85 9.71 -18.42
CA ARG A 57 1.43 8.82 -17.40
C ARG A 57 0.40 7.73 -17.04
N MET A 58 0.84 6.48 -17.08
CA MET A 58 0.04 5.34 -16.66
C MET A 58 -0.23 5.40 -15.14
N PRO A 59 -1.50 5.27 -14.70
CA PRO A 59 -1.84 5.22 -13.29
C PRO A 59 -1.20 4.03 -12.58
N SER A 60 -0.65 4.27 -11.39
CA SER A 60 -0.04 3.26 -10.51
C SER A 60 -1.00 2.89 -9.37
N PRO A 61 -0.99 1.63 -8.89
CA PRO A 61 -1.62 1.25 -7.61
C PRO A 61 -1.33 2.20 -6.44
N LEU A 62 -0.13 2.78 -6.41
CA LEU A 62 0.29 3.71 -5.36
C LEU A 62 -0.37 5.10 -5.48
N ASP A 63 -0.93 5.46 -6.63
CA ASP A 63 -1.63 6.74 -6.80
C ASP A 63 -2.93 6.75 -5.96
N GLN A 64 -3.68 5.64 -5.88
CA GLN A 64 -4.85 5.53 -5.01
C GLN A 64 -4.49 5.56 -3.52
N LEU A 65 -3.40 4.88 -3.14
CA LEU A 65 -2.88 4.93 -1.77
C LEU A 65 -2.62 6.37 -1.31
N ARG A 66 -2.04 7.20 -2.20
CA ARG A 66 -1.76 8.60 -1.90
C ARG A 66 -3.03 9.42 -1.64
N GLU A 67 -4.11 9.14 -2.36
CA GLU A 67 -5.39 9.82 -2.15
C GLU A 67 -6.00 9.46 -0.78
N VAL A 68 -5.94 8.18 -0.38
CA VAL A 68 -6.36 7.78 0.97
C VAL A 68 -5.53 8.47 2.04
N VAL A 69 -4.19 8.44 1.91
CA VAL A 69 -3.27 9.06 2.87
C VAL A 69 -3.53 10.56 3.04
N LYS A 70 -3.81 11.29 1.96
CA LYS A 70 -4.12 12.72 2.02
C LYS A 70 -5.45 13.02 2.74
N ALA A 71 -6.38 12.07 2.73
CA ALA A 71 -7.73 12.27 3.26
C ALA A 71 -7.83 12.04 4.77
N VAL A 72 -6.83 11.43 5.40
CA VAL A 72 -6.87 11.02 6.81
C VAL A 72 -5.70 11.59 7.61
N ASN A 73 -5.91 11.75 8.92
CA ASN A 73 -4.87 12.14 9.89
C ASN A 73 -4.40 10.98 10.78
N ILE A 74 -4.83 9.75 10.48
CA ILE A 74 -4.38 8.51 11.13
C ILE A 74 -3.44 7.72 10.20
N PRO A 75 -2.55 6.87 10.75
CA PRO A 75 -1.65 6.05 9.95
C PRO A 75 -2.39 5.16 8.95
N VAL A 76 -1.78 4.98 7.78
CA VAL A 76 -2.23 4.08 6.72
C VAL A 76 -1.16 3.02 6.47
N GLN A 77 -1.59 1.78 6.22
CA GLN A 77 -0.75 0.72 5.65
C GLN A 77 -1.30 0.30 4.29
N ALA A 78 -0.46 -0.23 3.41
CA ALA A 78 -0.88 -0.79 2.13
C ALA A 78 -0.58 -2.30 2.11
N VAL A 79 -1.56 -3.10 1.69
CA VAL A 79 -1.46 -4.58 1.75
C VAL A 79 -1.94 -5.23 0.46
N GLY A 80 -1.09 -6.13 -0.06
CA GLY A 80 -1.40 -7.05 -1.16
C GLY A 80 -1.51 -6.40 -2.54
N GLY A 81 -1.31 -7.20 -3.59
CA GLY A 81 -1.29 -6.73 -4.98
C GLY A 81 -0.07 -5.88 -5.38
N LEU A 82 0.88 -5.66 -4.47
CA LEU A 82 2.09 -4.89 -4.71
C LEU A 82 3.26 -5.81 -5.10
N SER A 83 4.07 -5.38 -6.06
CA SER A 83 5.43 -5.92 -6.24
C SER A 83 6.32 -5.53 -5.07
N LEU A 84 7.46 -6.22 -4.89
CA LEU A 84 8.43 -5.87 -3.86
C LEU A 84 8.91 -4.41 -4.00
N GLU A 85 9.17 -3.96 -5.23
CA GLU A 85 9.56 -2.58 -5.51
C GLU A 85 8.49 -1.57 -5.09
N GLN A 86 7.22 -1.88 -5.34
CA GLN A 86 6.10 -1.03 -4.95
C GLN A 86 5.91 -1.01 -3.43
N ALA A 87 6.05 -2.16 -2.76
CA ALA A 87 5.98 -2.26 -1.30
C ALA A 87 7.09 -1.44 -0.63
N ILE A 88 8.33 -1.50 -1.17
CA ILE A 88 9.44 -0.67 -0.70
C ILE A 88 9.10 0.81 -0.83
N LYS A 89 8.39 1.25 -1.87
CA LYS A 89 8.05 2.66 -2.10
C LYS A 89 6.90 3.18 -1.23
N CYS A 90 6.08 2.33 -0.59
CA CYS A 90 4.92 2.75 0.20
C CYS A 90 5.18 3.87 1.23
N PRO A 91 6.32 3.92 1.96
CA PRO A 91 6.61 5.02 2.88
C PRO A 91 6.68 6.40 2.22
N GLU A 92 7.18 6.50 0.98
CA GLU A 92 7.17 7.75 0.18
C GLU A 92 5.76 8.21 -0.20
N TYR A 93 4.78 7.31 -0.08
CA TYR A 93 3.36 7.59 -0.32
C TYR A 93 2.60 7.85 0.99
N GLY A 94 3.30 7.87 2.13
CA GLY A 94 2.76 8.13 3.46
C GLY A 94 2.14 6.90 4.14
N ALA A 95 2.46 5.71 3.64
CA ALA A 95 2.15 4.44 4.29
C ALA A 95 3.43 3.84 4.93
N PRO A 96 3.77 4.21 6.18
CA PRO A 96 5.04 3.86 6.83
C PRO A 96 5.17 2.38 7.18
N LEU A 97 4.04 1.69 7.42
CA LEU A 97 4.05 0.28 7.77
C LEU A 97 3.90 -0.53 6.49
N VAL A 98 4.99 -1.20 6.11
CA VAL A 98 5.07 -2.03 4.91
C VAL A 98 4.79 -3.47 5.30
N VAL A 99 3.72 -4.05 4.74
CA VAL A 99 3.40 -5.47 4.90
C VAL A 99 3.96 -6.23 3.70
N LEU A 100 4.89 -7.15 3.96
CA LEU A 100 5.44 -8.02 2.94
C LEU A 100 4.74 -9.38 3.01
N GLY A 101 3.88 -9.64 2.03
CA GLY A 101 3.10 -10.88 1.92
C GLY A 101 3.72 -11.90 0.97
N ALA A 102 2.84 -12.58 0.23
CA ALA A 102 3.20 -13.69 -0.65
C ALA A 102 4.30 -13.43 -1.71
N PRO A 103 4.57 -12.20 -2.21
CA PRO A 103 5.71 -11.96 -3.10
C PRO A 103 7.09 -12.29 -2.50
N LEU A 104 7.21 -12.43 -1.17
CA LEU A 104 8.40 -13.02 -0.52
C LEU A 104 8.38 -14.56 -0.46
N THR A 105 7.23 -15.17 -0.73
CA THR A 105 6.96 -16.61 -0.61
C THR A 105 6.63 -17.29 -1.95
N ILE A 106 6.41 -16.54 -3.02
CA ILE A 106 6.10 -17.08 -4.35
C ILE A 106 7.41 -17.32 -5.11
N ASP A 107 8.18 -18.26 -4.58
CA ASP A 107 8.55 -19.40 -5.39
C ASP A 107 7.80 -20.58 -4.76
N ALA A 108 6.53 -20.76 -5.14
CA ALA A 108 5.55 -21.52 -4.37
C ALA A 108 5.81 -23.04 -4.28
N ASP A 109 6.92 -23.54 -4.86
CA ASP A 109 7.40 -24.91 -4.67
C ASP A 109 8.75 -25.00 -3.94
N SER A 110 9.35 -23.88 -3.53
CA SER A 110 10.49 -23.89 -2.61
C SER A 110 10.63 -22.55 -1.90
N PHE A 111 10.82 -22.56 -0.58
CA PHE A 111 11.33 -21.41 0.17
C PHE A 111 12.78 -21.10 -0.27
N LYS A 112 12.99 -20.67 -1.50
CA LYS A 112 14.25 -20.21 -2.03
C LYS A 112 13.99 -18.82 -2.59
N THR A 113 14.54 -17.82 -1.93
CA THR A 113 14.88 -16.58 -2.63
C THR A 113 15.76 -16.93 -3.83
N ALA A 114 15.84 -16.06 -4.84
CA ALA A 114 16.66 -16.31 -6.04
C ALA A 114 18.10 -16.78 -5.72
N ASP A 115 18.60 -16.48 -4.51
CA ASP A 115 19.93 -16.84 -4.01
C ASP A 115 19.94 -17.75 -2.75
N GLY A 116 18.78 -18.21 -2.25
CA GLY A 116 18.68 -19.13 -1.10
C GLY A 116 18.87 -18.51 0.30
N ASN A 117 19.06 -17.19 0.41
CA ASN A 117 19.21 -16.48 1.68
C ASN A 117 18.05 -15.47 1.92
N LEU A 118 17.01 -15.93 2.62
CA LEU A 118 15.87 -15.10 3.00
C LEU A 118 16.27 -13.95 3.94
N GLU A 119 17.21 -14.19 4.86
CA GLU A 119 17.66 -13.18 5.81
C GLU A 119 18.33 -12.01 5.10
N GLU A 120 19.20 -12.27 4.12
CA GLU A 120 19.86 -11.23 3.33
C GLU A 120 18.86 -10.43 2.51
N SER A 121 17.86 -11.09 1.92
CA SER A 121 16.77 -10.40 1.21
C SER A 121 16.00 -9.47 2.15
N LEU A 122 15.58 -9.97 3.33
CA LEU A 122 14.91 -9.15 4.33
C LEU A 122 15.79 -7.99 4.80
N ARG A 123 17.09 -8.21 4.99
CA ARG A 123 18.05 -7.17 5.38
C ARG A 123 18.15 -6.07 4.33
N MET A 124 18.21 -6.43 3.04
CA MET A 124 18.21 -5.46 1.94
C MET A 124 16.91 -4.67 1.89
N ILE A 125 15.76 -5.34 2.04
CA ILE A 125 14.44 -4.69 2.03
C ILE A 125 14.29 -3.74 3.21
N CYS A 126 14.65 -4.18 4.42
CA CYS A 126 14.65 -3.35 5.61
C CYS A 126 15.56 -2.13 5.44
N ALA A 127 16.77 -2.30 4.92
CA ALA A 127 17.68 -1.18 4.65
C ALA A 127 17.07 -0.18 3.66
N ALA A 128 16.45 -0.66 2.59
CA ALA A 128 15.81 0.18 1.57
C ALA A 128 14.60 0.96 2.13
N ILE A 129 13.79 0.34 3.00
CA ILE A 129 12.63 0.98 3.64
C ILE A 129 13.11 1.98 4.71
N HIS A 130 14.04 1.60 5.59
CA HIS A 130 14.54 2.48 6.66
C HIS A 130 15.33 3.68 6.15
N ALA A 131 15.88 3.62 4.93
CA ALA A 131 16.54 4.77 4.30
C ALA A 131 15.54 5.85 3.84
N GLN A 132 14.24 5.54 3.78
CA GLN A 132 13.22 6.47 3.31
C GLN A 132 12.72 7.38 4.43
N LYS A 133 12.31 8.59 4.03
CA LYS A 133 11.57 9.50 4.90
C LYS A 133 10.09 9.28 4.70
N THR A 134 9.39 8.84 5.73
CA THR A 134 7.92 8.81 5.68
C THR A 134 7.39 10.22 5.90
N VAL A 135 6.52 10.66 5.00
CA VAL A 135 5.70 11.85 5.21
C VAL A 135 4.45 11.41 5.97
N PHE A 136 4.42 11.63 7.29
CA PHE A 136 3.19 11.49 8.04
C PHE A 136 2.32 12.74 7.83
N PRO A 137 1.00 12.61 7.60
CA PRO A 137 0.11 13.75 7.76
C PRO A 137 0.25 14.27 9.20
N PRO A 138 0.40 15.60 9.40
CA PRO A 138 0.49 16.15 10.75
C PRO A 138 -0.75 15.76 11.53
N LYS A 139 -0.56 15.25 12.75
CA LYS A 139 -1.69 15.07 13.69
C LYS A 139 -2.20 16.46 14.05
N SER A 140 -3.44 16.74 13.67
CA SER A 140 -4.21 17.92 14.09
C SER A 140 -4.50 17.87 15.58
#